data_AF-A0A7Y5ML32-F1
#
_entry.id   AF-A0A7Y5ML32-F1
#
_cell.length_a   1.000
_cell.length_b   1.000
_cell.length_c   1.000
_cell.angle_alpha   90.00
_cell.angle_beta   90.00
_cell.angle_gamma   90.00
#
_symmetry.space_group_name_H-M   'P 1'
#
loop_
_entity.id
_entity.type
_entity.pdbx_description
1 polymer ?
#
loop_
_entity_poly.entity_id
_entity_poly.type
_entity_poly.pdbx_seq_one_letter_code
_entity_poly.pdbx_strand_id
1 'polypeptide(L)'
;MSSEPHALAVLGLRPIRTRRDLSPAATEAPARPDPHEFVWWPYLVLAVVWLALIPANYVTGRVFRFELSMSLWILANLLYLFSGRGMYQIFLFLVLPSVLIGVTDFFELGIVTVEMAFLIPALNLIPYTLCRALSRHYPERHALLRGYRLSPRLLLFSLACFMSAFWAAKYPTQALRAIGVFFVIPFFFYLYTSHAIQRLANVKQIATVIVSLTAFYSTLMGIIQLFRRGTFAMIARNIVIFREDQQEKMWLGTYGEGKIISVWPDSASFGHVLCFSLPLAFGLALLAKTRKARYFHMLALLLISTGILITGNRTDILGAGAAMALFLLGYWGKSATVRGLFVKFALLASIAVAVVVTTRESNGLRRLLMPEEWDKRTASSRTILMEEGIRMFKSSPLFGIGLDNFVWNQNYQQGDIIIVGNYAHNLFIQILAETGVVGFAAFLFLLAGIFRLAPVTWRHRTASEYDFFCFLFLIGSIVMILQGLVENSIFYLQTAALWWAGIGIWRGRALEHAGR
;
A
#
# COMPACT_ATOMS: atom_id res chain seq x y z
N MET A 1 29.90 10.01 -14.31
CA MET A 1 29.88 8.61 -14.81
C MET A 1 28.44 8.19 -15.10
N SER A 2 28.17 7.89 -16.36
CA SER A 2 26.90 7.48 -16.97
C SER A 2 26.28 6.23 -16.31
N SER A 3 25.10 6.34 -15.70
CA SER A 3 24.44 5.21 -15.01
C SER A 3 23.11 4.76 -15.64
N GLU A 4 22.66 5.34 -16.75
CA GLU A 4 21.35 5.00 -17.34
C GLU A 4 21.25 3.71 -18.19
N PRO A 5 22.30 3.10 -18.79
CA PRO A 5 22.09 1.94 -19.65
C PRO A 5 21.97 0.58 -18.93
N HIS A 6 22.22 0.50 -17.61
CA HIS A 6 22.37 -0.80 -16.93
C HIS A 6 21.10 -1.66 -16.97
N ALA A 7 19.91 -1.08 -16.75
CA ALA A 7 18.66 -1.84 -16.74
C ALA A 7 18.30 -2.41 -18.11
N LEU A 8 18.48 -1.61 -19.17
CA LEU A 8 18.21 -2.02 -20.54
C LEU A 8 19.23 -3.05 -21.05
N ALA A 9 20.49 -2.89 -20.65
CA ALA A 9 21.55 -3.86 -20.94
C ALA A 9 21.24 -5.23 -20.29
N VAL A 10 20.82 -5.25 -19.02
CA VAL A 10 20.41 -6.49 -18.32
C VAL A 10 19.21 -7.16 -19.00
N LEU A 11 18.27 -6.36 -19.48
CA LEU A 11 17.08 -6.84 -20.18
C LEU A 11 17.38 -7.26 -21.63
N GLY A 12 18.57 -6.97 -22.17
CA GLY A 12 18.91 -7.22 -23.58
C GLY A 12 18.08 -6.37 -24.54
N LEU A 13 17.57 -5.22 -24.09
CA LEU A 13 16.68 -4.36 -24.87
C LEU A 13 17.44 -3.15 -25.41
N ARG A 14 17.17 -2.79 -26.66
CA ARG A 14 17.59 -1.49 -27.21
C ARG A 14 16.62 -0.41 -26.71
N PRO A 15 17.12 0.80 -26.36
CA PRO A 15 16.25 1.90 -25.98
C PRO A 15 15.27 2.22 -27.11
N ILE A 16 14.03 2.56 -26.75
CA ILE A 16 13.04 3.06 -27.71
C ILE A 16 13.55 4.41 -28.20
N ARG A 17 14.05 4.46 -29.44
CA ARG A 17 14.42 5.73 -30.07
C ARG A 17 13.16 6.59 -30.22
N THR A 18 13.18 7.78 -29.64
CA THR A 18 12.09 8.74 -29.84
C THR A 18 12.42 9.64 -31.03
N ARG A 19 11.41 10.24 -31.68
CA ARG A 19 11.56 11.06 -32.91
C ARG A 19 12.54 12.25 -32.79
N ARG A 20 13.07 12.54 -31.59
CA ARG A 20 14.04 13.60 -31.32
C ARG A 20 15.50 13.15 -31.21
N ASP A 21 15.80 11.85 -31.29
CA ASP A 21 17.19 11.36 -31.28
C ASP A 21 17.96 11.66 -32.60
N LEU A 22 17.46 12.61 -33.41
CA LEU A 22 18.01 13.05 -34.69
C LEU A 22 18.37 14.55 -34.72
N SER A 23 18.33 15.28 -33.60
CA SER A 23 18.84 16.67 -33.56
C SER A 23 20.18 16.77 -32.80
N PRO A 24 21.16 17.57 -33.28
CA PRO A 24 22.45 17.71 -32.60
C PRO A 24 22.32 18.40 -31.24
N ALA A 25 23.04 17.83 -30.27
CA ALA A 25 23.45 18.38 -28.96
C ALA A 25 22.80 19.69 -28.49
N ALA A 26 21.79 19.57 -27.62
CA ALA A 26 21.53 20.62 -26.63
C ALA A 26 22.57 20.48 -25.52
N THR A 27 23.40 21.51 -25.36
CA THR A 27 24.42 21.67 -24.31
C THR A 27 23.88 21.32 -22.93
N GLU A 28 24.49 20.31 -22.31
CA GLU A 28 24.21 19.89 -20.92
C GLU A 28 24.62 21.00 -19.95
N ALA A 29 23.68 21.45 -19.12
CA ALA A 29 24.00 22.27 -17.97
C ALA A 29 24.85 21.45 -16.97
N PRO A 30 25.86 22.06 -16.32
CA PRO A 30 26.80 21.32 -15.49
C PRO A 30 26.10 20.61 -14.33
N ALA A 31 26.52 19.37 -14.08
CA ALA A 31 26.10 18.57 -12.94
C ALA A 31 26.32 19.35 -11.65
N ARG A 32 25.23 19.68 -10.94
CA ARG A 32 25.35 20.18 -9.56
C ARG A 32 26.03 19.09 -8.72
N PRO A 33 27.00 19.46 -7.86
CA PRO A 33 27.68 18.50 -7.01
C PRO A 33 26.68 17.80 -6.09
N ASP A 34 26.93 16.52 -5.83
CA ASP A 34 26.14 15.66 -4.94
C ASP A 34 26.24 16.15 -3.50
N PRO A 35 25.18 16.68 -2.88
CA PRO A 35 25.23 17.01 -1.49
C PRO A 35 24.45 15.94 -0.72
N HIS A 36 25.18 15.30 0.19
CA HIS A 36 24.70 14.57 1.36
C HIS A 36 24.63 13.04 1.20
N GLU A 37 25.75 12.39 1.56
CA GLU A 37 25.73 11.01 2.07
C GLU A 37 24.68 10.89 3.18
N PHE A 38 23.90 9.81 3.08
CA PHE A 38 22.85 9.49 4.03
C PHE A 38 23.47 9.24 5.42
N VAL A 39 23.11 10.06 6.39
CA VAL A 39 23.60 9.96 7.76
C VAL A 39 22.66 9.07 8.57
N TRP A 40 23.05 7.81 8.79
CA TRP A 40 22.24 6.79 9.50
C TRP A 40 22.14 7.01 11.01
N TRP A 41 23.03 7.79 11.63
CA TRP A 41 23.15 7.82 13.10
C TRP A 41 21.90 8.31 13.85
N PRO A 42 21.10 9.30 13.38
CA PRO A 42 19.88 9.70 14.09
C PRO A 42 18.83 8.57 14.14
N TYR A 43 18.84 7.72 13.12
CA TYR A 43 17.94 6.57 13.00
C TYR A 43 18.40 5.40 13.86
N LEU A 44 19.71 5.16 13.96
CA LEU A 44 20.29 4.23 14.92
C LEU A 44 20.00 4.69 16.35
N VAL A 45 20.09 5.99 16.63
CA VAL A 45 19.73 6.54 17.95
C VAL A 45 18.25 6.34 18.23
N LEU A 46 17.34 6.65 17.31
CA LEU A 46 15.91 6.39 17.49
C LEU A 46 15.59 4.90 17.63
N ALA A 47 16.20 4.03 16.82
CA ALA A 47 16.00 2.58 16.92
C ALA A 47 16.58 2.01 18.22
N VAL A 48 17.75 2.49 18.66
CA VAL A 48 18.38 2.10 19.93
C VAL A 48 17.57 2.62 21.11
N VAL A 49 17.07 3.85 21.07
CA VAL A 49 16.16 4.39 22.08
C VAL A 49 14.88 3.56 22.12
N TRP A 50 14.29 3.25 20.96
CA TRP A 50 13.08 2.43 20.87
C TRP A 50 13.30 1.01 21.43
N LEU A 51 14.42 0.36 21.07
CA LEU A 51 14.82 -0.95 21.59
C LEU A 51 15.15 -0.92 23.09
N ALA A 52 15.84 0.13 23.56
CA ALA A 52 16.20 0.33 24.97
C ALA A 52 14.99 0.66 25.84
N LEU A 53 13.90 1.15 25.24
CA LEU A 53 12.64 1.37 25.93
C LEU A 53 11.80 0.09 26.05
N ILE A 54 12.07 -0.98 25.29
CA ILE A 54 11.32 -2.27 25.39
C ILE A 54 11.25 -2.84 26.82
N PRO A 55 12.32 -2.80 27.65
CA PRO A 55 12.25 -3.23 29.04
C PRO A 55 11.48 -2.26 29.95
N ALA A 56 11.67 -0.94 29.80
CA ALA A 56 10.92 0.07 30.55
C ALA A 56 9.41 0.04 30.21
N ASN A 57 9.10 -0.29 28.96
CA ASN A 57 7.79 -0.53 28.41
C ASN A 57 7.10 -1.73 29.08
N TYR A 58 7.84 -2.81 29.40
CA TYR A 58 7.31 -3.99 30.10
C TYR A 58 6.80 -3.67 31.51
N VAL A 59 7.37 -2.64 32.15
CA VAL A 59 7.11 -2.26 33.56
C VAL A 59 6.02 -1.17 33.70
N THR A 60 5.90 -0.24 32.75
CA THR A 60 5.09 1.00 32.93
C THR A 60 3.69 1.00 32.31
N GLY A 61 3.32 -0.01 31.51
CA GLY A 61 2.00 -0.09 30.84
C GLY A 61 1.90 0.66 29.50
N ARG A 62 0.75 0.54 28.80
CA ARG A 62 0.55 0.93 27.38
C ARG A 62 0.66 2.45 27.09
N VAL A 63 0.20 3.30 28.01
CA VAL A 63 -0.03 4.74 27.75
C VAL A 63 1.29 5.52 27.59
N PHE A 64 2.28 5.26 28.45
CA PHE A 64 3.60 5.91 28.40
C PHE A 64 4.37 5.59 27.10
N ARG A 65 4.23 4.35 26.58
CA ARG A 65 4.88 3.91 25.32
C ARG A 65 4.46 4.76 24.13
N PHE A 66 3.19 5.13 24.09
CA PHE A 66 2.55 5.79 22.97
C PHE A 66 2.89 7.29 22.92
N GLU A 67 2.72 7.99 24.04
CA GLU A 67 2.97 9.43 24.14
C GLU A 67 4.45 9.78 23.91
N LEU A 68 5.37 8.97 24.45
CA LEU A 68 6.80 9.18 24.27
C LEU A 68 7.25 8.89 22.83
N SER A 69 6.77 7.81 22.22
CA SER A 69 7.10 7.47 20.83
C SER A 69 6.58 8.51 19.84
N MET A 70 5.36 8.99 20.05
CA MET A 70 4.78 10.09 19.25
C MET A 70 5.52 11.40 19.47
N SER A 71 5.87 11.74 20.71
CA SER A 71 6.58 12.99 21.03
C SER A 71 7.99 13.00 20.42
N LEU A 72 8.74 11.90 20.55
CA LEU A 72 10.07 11.76 19.94
C LEU A 72 9.99 11.77 18.40
N TRP A 73 8.93 11.20 17.82
CA TRP A 73 8.71 11.20 16.39
C TRP A 73 8.28 12.59 15.85
N ILE A 74 7.39 13.30 16.54
CA ILE A 74 7.02 14.70 16.20
C ILE A 74 8.25 15.60 16.32
N LEU A 75 9.04 15.45 17.38
CA LEU A 75 10.26 16.22 17.59
C LEU A 75 11.31 15.95 16.50
N ALA A 76 11.49 14.68 16.11
CA ALA A 76 12.35 14.31 14.98
C ALA A 76 11.85 14.91 13.66
N ASN A 77 10.54 14.91 13.41
CA ASN A 77 9.93 15.55 12.23
C ASN A 77 10.19 17.06 12.22
N LEU A 78 9.93 17.76 13.33
CA LEU A 78 10.12 19.20 13.43
C LEU A 78 11.60 19.58 13.21
N LEU A 79 12.52 18.95 13.94
CA LEU A 79 13.96 19.20 13.80
C LEU A 79 14.48 18.92 12.38
N TYR A 80 13.91 17.94 11.70
CA TYR A 80 14.36 17.52 10.37
C TYR A 80 13.74 18.35 9.23
N LEU A 81 12.50 18.82 9.36
CA LEU A 81 11.87 19.74 8.40
C LEU A 81 12.64 21.06 8.27
N PHE A 82 13.32 21.50 9.33
CA PHE A 82 14.23 22.65 9.29
C PHE A 82 15.61 22.34 8.65
N SER A 83 15.92 21.08 8.35
CA SER A 83 17.23 20.67 7.79
C SER A 83 17.32 20.74 6.25
N GLY A 84 16.21 20.99 5.54
CA GLY A 84 16.17 21.16 4.08
C GLY A 84 16.44 19.89 3.25
N ARG A 85 16.36 18.69 3.85
CA ARG A 85 16.68 17.40 3.19
C ARG A 85 15.48 16.74 2.50
N GLY A 86 15.77 15.90 1.49
CA GLY A 86 14.86 15.48 0.40
C GLY A 86 13.82 14.36 0.65
N MET A 87 13.38 13.76 -0.46
CA MET A 87 12.05 13.14 -0.66
C MET A 87 11.96 11.64 -0.28
N TYR A 88 13.08 10.92 -0.27
CA TYR A 88 13.19 9.55 0.26
C TYR A 88 12.92 9.54 1.77
N GLN A 89 13.34 10.59 2.47
CA GLN A 89 13.19 10.71 3.90
C GLN A 89 11.73 10.92 4.28
N ILE A 90 10.95 11.62 3.46
CA ILE A 90 9.51 11.80 3.71
C ILE A 90 8.71 10.51 3.49
N PHE A 91 9.10 9.63 2.55
CA PHE A 91 8.57 8.26 2.50
C PHE A 91 8.88 7.50 3.80
N LEU A 92 10.13 7.57 4.30
CA LEU A 92 10.54 6.93 5.56
C LEU A 92 9.83 7.48 6.81
N PHE A 93 9.40 8.75 6.81
CA PHE A 93 8.81 9.39 7.99
C PHE A 93 7.28 9.44 7.98
N LEU A 94 6.63 9.43 6.80
CA LEU A 94 5.17 9.57 6.67
C LEU A 94 4.49 8.29 6.21
N VAL A 95 4.99 7.69 5.13
CA VAL A 95 4.38 6.49 4.53
C VAL A 95 4.80 5.27 5.32
N LEU A 96 6.10 5.17 5.60
CA LEU A 96 6.69 3.99 6.20
C LEU A 96 6.12 3.69 7.59
N PRO A 97 5.99 4.65 8.52
CA PRO A 97 5.45 4.36 9.84
C PRO A 97 3.96 4.03 9.76
N SER A 98 3.20 4.69 8.88
CA SER A 98 1.80 4.30 8.63
C SER A 98 1.69 2.88 8.08
N VAL A 99 2.62 2.42 7.24
CA VAL A 99 2.69 1.05 6.73
C VAL A 99 3.24 0.05 7.78
N LEU A 100 4.10 0.51 8.69
CA LEU A 100 4.82 -0.32 9.68
C LEU A 100 4.07 -0.53 11.00
N ILE A 101 3.35 0.47 11.49
CA ILE A 101 2.81 0.49 12.86
C ILE A 101 1.54 -0.39 12.99
N GLY A 102 0.99 -0.87 11.87
CA GLY A 102 -0.21 -1.71 11.86
C GLY A 102 -1.48 -0.90 12.16
N VAL A 103 -2.59 -1.59 12.47
CA VAL A 103 -3.82 -0.94 12.97
C VAL A 103 -3.45 -0.21 14.24
N THR A 104 -3.83 1.06 14.31
CA THR A 104 -3.50 1.91 15.43
C THR A 104 -4.70 2.03 16.37
N ASP A 105 -4.44 2.15 17.67
CA ASP A 105 -5.49 2.37 18.66
C ASP A 105 -6.34 3.64 18.40
N PHE A 106 -7.58 3.61 18.88
CA PHE A 106 -8.40 4.80 19.03
C PHE A 106 -7.99 5.54 20.30
N PHE A 107 -7.84 6.85 20.20
CA PHE A 107 -7.45 7.72 21.30
C PHE A 107 -8.62 8.61 21.71
N GLU A 108 -8.91 8.64 23.00
CA GLU A 108 -9.94 9.50 23.58
C GLU A 108 -9.41 10.92 23.74
N LEU A 109 -9.86 11.82 22.87
CA LEU A 109 -9.62 13.27 22.92
C LEU A 109 -10.89 13.94 23.45
N GLY A 110 -11.03 13.96 24.77
CA GLY A 110 -12.25 14.42 25.44
C GLY A 110 -13.44 13.51 25.10
N ILE A 111 -14.49 14.07 24.48
CA ILE A 111 -15.68 13.31 24.05
C ILE A 111 -15.51 12.63 22.68
N VAL A 112 -14.36 12.82 22.00
CA VAL A 112 -14.14 12.31 20.64
C VAL A 112 -13.06 11.24 20.67
N THR A 113 -13.36 10.04 20.16
CA THR A 113 -12.33 9.04 19.85
C THR A 113 -11.74 9.29 18.46
N VAL A 114 -10.42 9.33 18.35
CA VAL A 114 -9.68 9.53 17.09
C VAL A 114 -8.77 8.35 16.84
N GLU A 115 -8.88 7.68 15.70
CA GLU A 115 -7.94 6.61 15.34
C GLU A 115 -6.56 7.21 15.07
N MET A 116 -5.52 6.61 15.63
CA MET A 116 -4.15 7.14 15.57
C MET A 116 -3.55 7.16 14.16
N ALA A 117 -4.04 6.26 13.31
CA ALA A 117 -3.85 6.18 11.89
C ALA A 117 -4.17 7.53 11.24
N PHE A 118 -5.13 8.28 11.78
CA PHE A 118 -5.56 9.56 11.25
C PHE A 118 -4.76 10.74 11.83
N LEU A 119 -4.34 10.64 13.08
CA LEU A 119 -3.58 11.70 13.75
C LEU A 119 -2.17 11.84 13.18
N ILE A 120 -1.49 10.72 12.88
CA ILE A 120 -0.12 10.69 12.36
C ILE A 120 0.02 11.49 11.05
N PRO A 121 -0.76 11.25 9.98
CA PRO A 121 -0.69 12.06 8.76
C PRO A 121 -1.14 13.51 8.96
N ALA A 122 -2.16 13.75 9.78
CA ALA A 122 -2.67 15.11 10.06
C ALA A 122 -1.64 15.98 10.80
N LEU A 123 -0.91 15.42 11.77
CA LEU A 123 0.16 16.10 12.48
C LEU A 123 1.36 16.42 11.59
N ASN A 124 1.57 15.65 10.52
CA ASN A 124 2.60 15.94 9.51
C ASN A 124 2.18 16.94 8.44
N LEU A 125 0.87 17.16 8.28
CA LEU A 125 0.33 18.13 7.33
C LEU A 125 0.70 19.56 7.73
N ILE A 126 0.65 19.85 9.04
CA ILE A 126 0.91 21.17 9.60
C ILE A 126 2.36 21.61 9.31
N PRO A 127 3.42 20.85 9.64
CA PRO A 127 4.79 21.21 9.30
C PRO A 127 5.06 21.33 7.80
N TYR A 128 4.46 20.48 6.95
CA TYR A 128 4.67 20.57 5.49
C TYR A 128 4.05 21.84 4.90
N THR A 129 2.82 22.17 5.28
CA THR A 129 2.13 23.39 4.82
C THR A 129 2.84 24.65 5.31
N LEU A 130 3.31 24.66 6.57
CA LEU A 130 4.16 25.70 7.13
C LEU A 130 5.49 25.81 6.37
N CYS A 131 6.20 24.70 6.15
CA CYS A 131 7.46 24.68 5.41
C CYS A 131 7.29 25.26 4.00
N ARG A 132 6.21 24.89 3.29
CA ARG A 132 5.87 25.44 1.96
C ARG A 132 5.52 26.93 1.99
N ALA A 133 4.79 27.38 3.02
CA ALA A 133 4.47 28.80 3.19
C ALA A 133 5.73 29.63 3.45
N LEU A 134 6.69 29.07 4.19
CA LEU A 134 7.91 29.74 4.62
C LEU A 134 9.05 29.68 3.60
N SER A 135 9.14 28.62 2.79
CA SER A 135 10.26 28.44 1.85
C SER A 135 10.03 29.15 0.50
N ARG A 136 10.43 30.43 0.45
CA ARG A 136 10.40 31.28 -0.76
C ARG A 136 11.38 30.86 -1.87
N HIS A 137 12.28 29.90 -1.63
CA HIS A 137 13.42 29.56 -2.50
C HIS A 137 13.33 28.20 -3.21
N TYR A 138 12.22 27.47 -3.13
CA TYR A 138 12.07 26.23 -3.93
C TYR A 138 11.87 26.59 -5.42
N PRO A 139 12.81 26.23 -6.32
CA PRO A 139 12.78 26.62 -7.74
C PRO A 139 11.60 26.02 -8.52
N GLU A 140 10.87 25.07 -7.94
CA GLU A 140 9.85 24.27 -8.62
C GLU A 140 8.44 24.89 -8.58
N ARG A 141 8.27 26.09 -7.98
CA ARG A 141 7.00 26.82 -7.87
C ARG A 141 6.23 26.97 -9.20
N HIS A 142 6.93 27.07 -10.33
CA HIS A 142 6.31 27.31 -11.64
C HIS A 142 6.05 26.06 -12.49
N ALA A 143 6.69 24.91 -12.19
CA ALA A 143 6.38 23.64 -12.85
C ALA A 143 5.12 22.97 -12.27
N LEU A 144 4.83 23.27 -10.99
CA LEU A 144 3.64 22.83 -10.24
C LEU A 144 2.31 23.12 -10.93
N LEU A 145 2.14 24.30 -11.55
CA LEU A 145 0.87 24.73 -12.13
C LEU A 145 0.39 23.86 -13.30
N ARG A 146 1.27 23.06 -13.93
CA ARG A 146 0.92 22.21 -15.08
C ARG A 146 0.48 20.78 -14.70
N GLY A 147 0.73 20.33 -13.47
CA GLY A 147 0.43 18.96 -12.99
C GLY A 147 -1.00 18.71 -12.46
N TYR A 148 -1.82 19.76 -12.31
CA TYR A 148 -3.13 19.77 -11.63
C TYR A 148 -4.28 19.02 -12.33
N ARG A 149 -4.02 18.05 -13.23
CA ARG A 149 -5.10 17.40 -14.00
C ARG A 149 -5.94 16.36 -13.23
N LEU A 150 -5.56 15.98 -12.01
CA LEU A 150 -6.35 15.05 -11.18
C LEU A 150 -7.10 15.75 -10.04
N SER A 151 -6.72 16.98 -9.65
CA SER A 151 -7.33 17.67 -8.52
C SER A 151 -8.84 17.89 -8.68
N PRO A 152 -9.41 18.16 -9.88
CA PRO A 152 -10.86 18.31 -9.99
C PRO A 152 -11.60 16.99 -9.80
N ARG A 153 -11.04 15.87 -10.28
CA ARG A 153 -11.68 14.54 -10.16
C ARG A 153 -11.67 14.06 -8.71
N LEU A 154 -10.53 14.24 -8.05
CA LEU A 154 -10.39 13.86 -6.65
C LEU A 154 -11.23 14.78 -5.76
N LEU A 155 -11.26 16.09 -6.02
CA LEU A 155 -12.16 17.02 -5.34
C LEU A 155 -13.63 16.64 -5.54
N LEU A 156 -14.04 16.30 -6.76
CA LEU A 156 -15.41 15.86 -7.04
C LEU A 156 -15.78 14.61 -6.24
N PHE A 157 -14.91 13.60 -6.22
CA PHE A 157 -15.12 12.39 -5.43
C PHE A 157 -15.15 12.71 -3.92
N SER A 158 -14.25 13.55 -3.43
CA SER A 158 -14.27 14.03 -2.04
C SER A 158 -15.58 14.72 -1.70
N LEU A 159 -16.03 15.66 -2.52
CA LEU A 159 -17.30 16.37 -2.33
C LEU A 159 -18.48 15.41 -2.31
N ALA A 160 -18.54 14.43 -3.22
CA ALA A 160 -19.60 13.44 -3.22
C ALA A 160 -19.64 12.60 -1.93
N CYS A 161 -18.48 12.25 -1.39
CA CYS A 161 -18.39 11.53 -0.12
C CYS A 161 -18.71 12.40 1.10
N PHE A 162 -18.34 13.69 1.07
CA PHE A 162 -18.82 14.65 2.06
C PHE A 162 -20.35 14.76 2.02
N MET A 163 -20.95 14.90 0.83
CA MET A 163 -22.40 14.95 0.67
C MET A 163 -23.07 13.68 1.20
N SER A 164 -22.54 12.51 0.88
CA SER A 164 -22.99 11.23 1.44
C SER A 164 -22.93 11.20 2.97
N ALA A 165 -21.79 11.59 3.54
CA ALA A 165 -21.57 11.62 4.98
C ALA A 165 -22.51 12.58 5.74
N PHE A 166 -22.83 13.73 5.16
CA PHE A 166 -23.71 14.72 5.79
C PHE A 166 -25.20 14.45 5.54
N TRP A 167 -25.56 13.96 4.34
CA TRP A 167 -26.95 13.83 3.92
C TRP A 167 -27.61 12.54 4.41
N ALA A 168 -26.86 11.45 4.51
CA ALA A 168 -27.44 10.12 4.66
C ALA A 168 -26.85 9.27 5.79
N ALA A 169 -25.79 9.73 6.46
CA ALA A 169 -25.18 8.94 7.53
C ALA A 169 -26.08 8.86 8.76
N LYS A 170 -26.55 7.65 9.05
CA LYS A 170 -27.20 7.32 10.32
C LYS A 170 -26.25 7.50 11.51
N TYR A 171 -24.95 7.33 11.29
CA TYR A 171 -23.87 7.50 12.27
C TYR A 171 -22.86 8.56 11.77
N PRO A 172 -23.10 9.86 12.03
CA PRO A 172 -22.31 10.96 11.46
C PRO A 172 -20.87 11.01 11.98
N THR A 173 -20.61 10.54 13.20
CA THR A 173 -19.25 10.46 13.76
C THR A 173 -18.34 9.50 13.00
N GLN A 174 -18.90 8.38 12.51
CA GLN A 174 -18.15 7.42 11.69
C GLN A 174 -17.89 7.99 10.29
N ALA A 175 -18.90 8.62 9.71
CA ALA A 175 -18.76 9.25 8.40
C ALA A 175 -17.68 10.35 8.37
N LEU A 176 -17.58 11.16 9.45
CA LEU A 176 -16.52 12.15 9.62
C LEU A 176 -15.11 11.54 9.72
N ARG A 177 -14.96 10.38 10.38
CA ARG A 177 -13.67 9.66 10.42
C ARG A 177 -13.28 9.17 9.04
N ALA A 178 -14.22 8.53 8.35
CA ALA A 178 -14.00 7.95 7.03
C ALA A 178 -13.56 8.97 5.98
N ILE A 179 -14.07 10.21 6.07
CA ILE A 179 -13.62 11.33 5.22
C ILE A 179 -12.11 11.57 5.36
N GLY A 180 -11.56 11.52 6.59
CA GLY A 180 -10.13 11.65 6.83
C GLY A 180 -9.30 10.56 6.15
N VAL A 181 -9.79 9.32 6.21
CA VAL A 181 -9.17 8.12 5.62
C VAL A 181 -9.16 8.16 4.11
N PHE A 182 -10.30 8.51 3.51
CA PHE A 182 -10.50 8.42 2.07
C PHE A 182 -9.95 9.59 1.27
N PHE A 183 -9.85 10.77 1.86
CA PHE A 183 -9.63 11.99 1.07
C PHE A 183 -8.42 12.76 1.47
N VAL A 184 -8.28 13.10 2.74
CA VAL A 184 -7.20 13.97 3.21
C VAL A 184 -5.88 13.24 2.99
N ILE A 185 -5.76 12.02 3.52
CA ILE A 185 -4.48 11.30 3.56
C ILE A 185 -4.03 10.80 2.17
N PRO A 186 -4.88 10.09 1.40
CA PRO A 186 -4.68 9.81 -0.02
C PRO A 186 -4.29 10.98 -0.91
N PHE A 187 -5.02 12.10 -0.81
CA PHE A 187 -4.76 13.29 -1.62
C PHE A 187 -3.37 13.86 -1.32
N PHE A 188 -2.99 13.89 -0.05
CA PHE A 188 -1.66 14.32 0.36
C PHE A 188 -0.59 13.36 -0.14
N PHE A 189 -0.74 12.05 0.05
CA PHE A 189 0.25 11.10 -0.45
C PHE A 189 0.39 11.15 -1.98
N TYR A 190 -0.70 11.26 -2.71
CA TYR A 190 -0.69 11.41 -4.17
C TYR A 190 -0.04 12.72 -4.63
N LEU A 191 -0.43 13.87 -4.07
CA LEU A 191 0.16 15.16 -4.43
C LEU A 191 1.64 15.21 -4.06
N TYR A 192 1.98 14.68 -2.89
CA TYR A 192 3.33 14.64 -2.38
C TYR A 192 4.21 13.75 -3.27
N THR A 193 3.81 12.50 -3.52
CA THR A 193 4.60 11.55 -4.34
C THR A 193 4.64 11.90 -5.82
N SER A 194 3.59 12.49 -6.39
CA SER A 194 3.63 12.94 -7.79
C SER A 194 4.55 14.15 -8.01
N HIS A 195 4.78 14.97 -6.98
CA HIS A 195 5.62 16.17 -7.08
C HIS A 195 7.05 15.91 -6.60
N ALA A 196 7.21 15.11 -5.55
CA ALA A 196 8.47 14.84 -4.85
C ALA A 196 9.28 13.66 -5.44
N ILE A 197 8.96 13.18 -6.63
CA ILE A 197 9.61 12.00 -7.20
C ILE A 197 10.20 12.35 -8.55
N GLN A 198 11.14 13.29 -8.54
CA GLN A 198 11.87 13.72 -9.75
C GLN A 198 13.25 13.07 -9.87
N ARG A 199 13.59 12.07 -9.04
CA ARG A 199 14.90 11.38 -9.08
C ARG A 199 14.80 9.86 -8.93
N LEU A 200 15.40 9.14 -9.88
CA LEU A 200 15.49 7.67 -9.95
C LEU A 200 15.98 7.02 -8.64
N ALA A 201 16.97 7.63 -7.98
CA ALA A 201 17.54 7.11 -6.73
C ALA A 201 16.47 6.91 -5.64
N ASN A 202 15.49 7.81 -5.56
CA ASN A 202 14.43 7.75 -4.56
C ASN A 202 13.46 6.60 -4.83
N VAL A 203 13.08 6.34 -6.09
CA VAL A 203 12.07 5.30 -6.41
C VAL A 203 12.60 3.89 -6.16
N LYS A 204 13.84 3.63 -6.55
CA LYS A 204 14.46 2.32 -6.29
C LYS A 204 14.66 2.07 -4.80
N GLN A 205 15.04 3.10 -4.04
CA GLN A 205 15.15 2.99 -2.58
C GLN A 205 13.78 2.77 -1.92
N ILE A 206 12.75 3.51 -2.33
CA ILE A 206 11.37 3.29 -1.88
C ILE A 206 10.93 1.85 -2.16
N ALA A 207 11.13 1.35 -3.38
CA ALA A 207 10.81 -0.04 -3.72
C ALA A 207 11.59 -1.04 -2.85
N THR A 208 12.88 -0.79 -2.59
CA THR A 208 13.73 -1.63 -1.73
C THR A 208 13.21 -1.66 -0.30
N VAL A 209 12.80 -0.52 0.23
CA VAL A 209 12.24 -0.41 1.57
C VAL A 209 10.90 -1.13 1.66
N ILE A 210 9.97 -0.91 0.72
CA ILE A 210 8.68 -1.62 0.64
C ILE A 210 8.90 -3.13 0.61
N VAL A 211 9.78 -3.61 -0.27
CA VAL A 211 10.09 -5.05 -0.38
C VAL A 211 10.73 -5.58 0.89
N SER A 212 11.65 -4.83 1.49
CA SER A 212 12.33 -5.27 2.72
C SER A 212 11.36 -5.38 3.89
N LEU A 213 10.45 -4.42 4.05
CA LEU A 213 9.43 -4.49 5.09
C LEU A 213 8.44 -5.63 4.87
N THR A 214 7.91 -5.75 3.66
CA THR A 214 6.91 -6.76 3.37
C THR A 214 7.49 -8.18 3.45
N ALA A 215 8.73 -8.38 3.00
CA ALA A 215 9.42 -9.66 3.09
C ALA A 215 9.94 -9.98 4.50
N PHE A 216 10.72 -9.09 5.12
CA PHE A 216 11.46 -9.41 6.35
C PHE A 216 10.73 -9.03 7.62
N TYR A 217 9.79 -8.09 7.58
CA TYR A 217 8.95 -7.76 8.72
C TYR A 217 7.61 -8.47 8.63
N SER A 218 6.80 -8.20 7.59
CA SER A 218 5.44 -8.76 7.50
C SER A 218 5.44 -10.29 7.27
N THR A 219 6.18 -10.83 6.29
CA THR A 219 6.19 -12.30 6.13
C THR A 219 6.84 -12.98 7.33
N LEU A 220 7.97 -12.48 7.85
CA LEU A 220 8.63 -13.13 8.99
C LEU A 220 7.71 -13.17 10.21
N MET A 221 6.99 -12.09 10.52
CA MET A 221 5.99 -12.08 11.58
C MET A 221 4.85 -13.06 11.28
N GLY A 222 4.42 -13.21 10.02
CA GLY A 222 3.46 -14.23 9.62
C GLY A 222 3.96 -15.67 9.81
N ILE A 223 5.25 -15.91 9.56
CA ILE A 223 5.91 -17.21 9.80
C ILE A 223 6.02 -17.46 11.31
N ILE A 224 6.37 -16.45 12.11
CA ILE A 224 6.37 -16.58 13.58
C ILE A 224 4.95 -16.88 14.07
N GLN A 225 3.94 -16.18 13.55
CA GLN A 225 2.53 -16.47 13.85
C GLN A 225 2.16 -17.91 13.50
N LEU A 226 2.66 -18.44 12.38
CA LEU A 226 2.43 -19.81 11.97
C LEU A 226 2.91 -20.82 13.02
N PHE A 227 4.12 -20.66 13.55
CA PHE A 227 4.72 -21.62 14.49
C PHE A 227 4.41 -21.36 15.96
N ARG A 228 4.15 -20.11 16.34
CA ARG A 228 4.01 -19.67 17.73
C ARG A 228 2.64 -19.08 18.00
N ARG A 229 1.60 -19.67 17.43
CA ARG A 229 0.20 -19.22 17.53
C ARG A 229 -0.19 -18.70 18.92
N GLY A 230 -0.21 -19.57 19.94
CA GLY A 230 -0.68 -19.21 21.29
C GLY A 230 0.10 -18.07 21.98
N THR A 231 1.38 -17.88 21.63
CA THR A 231 2.21 -16.80 22.19
C THR A 231 2.41 -15.63 21.23
N PHE A 232 1.97 -15.74 19.98
CA PHE A 232 2.11 -14.68 18.97
C PHE A 232 1.33 -13.44 19.38
N ALA A 233 0.16 -13.58 20.00
CA ALA A 233 -0.58 -12.44 20.53
C ALA A 233 0.25 -11.62 21.54
N MET A 234 1.04 -12.30 22.39
CA MET A 234 1.95 -11.66 23.34
C MET A 234 3.15 -10.98 22.67
N ILE A 235 3.70 -11.60 21.62
CA ILE A 235 4.78 -11.03 20.81
C ILE A 235 4.27 -9.82 20.02
N ALA A 236 3.13 -9.95 19.36
CA ALA A 236 2.47 -8.92 18.56
C ALA A 236 1.99 -7.75 19.44
N ARG A 237 1.49 -7.98 20.66
CA ARG A 237 1.12 -6.91 21.62
C ARG A 237 2.30 -6.00 21.97
N ASN A 238 3.53 -6.48 21.87
CA ASN A 238 4.73 -5.67 22.12
C ASN A 238 5.26 -4.96 20.87
N ILE A 239 4.71 -5.25 19.69
CA ILE A 239 5.23 -4.79 18.39
C ILE A 239 4.17 -4.00 17.60
N VAL A 240 2.89 -4.28 17.79
CA VAL A 240 1.74 -3.72 17.05
C VAL A 240 0.73 -3.13 18.02
N ILE A 241 0.22 -1.92 17.73
CA ILE A 241 -0.64 -1.12 18.61
C ILE A 241 -2.13 -1.47 18.42
N PHE A 242 -2.55 -2.67 18.79
CA PHE A 242 -3.98 -3.03 18.77
C PHE A 242 -4.58 -3.04 20.20
N ARG A 243 -5.85 -2.64 20.35
CA ARG A 243 -6.64 -2.77 21.60
C ARG A 243 -6.82 -4.23 22.02
N GLU A 244 -6.68 -4.55 23.32
CA GLU A 244 -6.64 -5.95 23.82
C GLU A 244 -7.90 -6.75 23.50
N ASP A 245 -9.05 -6.12 23.60
CA ASP A 245 -10.36 -6.72 23.33
C ASP A 245 -10.63 -6.93 21.83
N GLN A 246 -10.09 -6.04 20.97
CA GLN A 246 -10.16 -6.17 19.51
C GLN A 246 -9.12 -7.17 18.99
N GLN A 247 -7.95 -7.23 19.62
CA GLN A 247 -6.98 -8.30 19.40
C GLN A 247 -7.68 -9.63 19.64
N GLU A 248 -8.15 -9.89 20.85
CA GLU A 248 -8.69 -11.20 21.20
C GLU A 248 -9.85 -11.61 20.26
N LYS A 249 -10.72 -10.70 19.85
CA LYS A 249 -11.81 -10.97 18.88
C LYS A 249 -11.33 -11.17 17.43
N MET A 250 -10.44 -10.33 16.91
CA MET A 250 -9.85 -10.52 15.57
C MET A 250 -9.04 -11.82 15.52
N TRP A 251 -8.26 -12.10 16.56
CA TRP A 251 -7.47 -13.32 16.65
C TRP A 251 -8.40 -14.53 16.81
N LEU A 252 -9.36 -14.56 17.74
CA LEU A 252 -10.30 -15.69 17.89
C LEU A 252 -11.09 -15.99 16.61
N GLY A 253 -11.57 -14.97 15.89
CA GLY A 253 -12.27 -15.14 14.61
C GLY A 253 -11.37 -15.67 13.48
N THR A 254 -10.15 -15.13 13.37
CA THR A 254 -9.16 -15.57 12.36
C THR A 254 -8.60 -16.97 12.68
N TYR A 255 -8.49 -17.32 13.96
CA TYR A 255 -8.04 -18.63 14.44
C TYR A 255 -9.00 -19.75 14.05
N GLY A 256 -10.31 -19.49 14.06
CA GLY A 256 -11.32 -20.44 13.59
C GLY A 256 -11.21 -20.76 12.08
N GLU A 257 -10.77 -19.80 11.27
CA GLU A 257 -10.59 -19.97 9.81
C GLU A 257 -9.19 -20.48 9.42
N GLY A 258 -8.26 -20.50 10.37
CA GLY A 258 -6.88 -20.81 10.10
C GLY A 258 -6.26 -19.84 9.07
N LYS A 259 -6.47 -18.54 9.15
CA LYS A 259 -5.74 -17.57 8.31
C LYS A 259 -4.56 -16.96 9.08
N ILE A 260 -3.58 -16.44 8.35
CA ILE A 260 -2.44 -15.71 8.94
C ILE A 260 -2.58 -14.24 8.55
N ILE A 261 -2.50 -13.35 9.53
CA ILE A 261 -2.68 -11.90 9.35
C ILE A 261 -1.38 -11.13 9.57
N SER A 262 -0.40 -11.74 10.23
CA SER A 262 0.87 -11.11 10.59
C SER A 262 0.65 -9.84 11.42
N VAL A 263 1.06 -8.69 10.91
CA VAL A 263 0.95 -7.35 11.52
C VAL A 263 -0.15 -6.50 10.89
N TRP A 264 -1.02 -7.12 10.08
CA TRP A 264 -2.05 -6.45 9.30
C TRP A 264 -3.44 -6.57 9.95
N PRO A 265 -4.39 -5.68 9.61
CA PRO A 265 -5.76 -5.73 10.13
C PRO A 265 -6.44 -7.08 9.88
N ASP A 266 -6.16 -7.66 8.73
CA ASP A 266 -6.74 -8.91 8.27
C ASP A 266 -5.82 -9.60 7.26
N SER A 267 -6.12 -10.85 6.95
CA SER A 267 -5.34 -11.68 6.03
C SER A 267 -5.31 -11.16 4.59
N ALA A 268 -6.38 -10.49 4.13
CA ALA A 268 -6.48 -9.94 2.78
C ALA A 268 -5.62 -8.68 2.67
N SER A 269 -5.66 -7.80 3.66
CA SER A 269 -4.76 -6.64 3.75
C SER A 269 -3.29 -7.07 3.73
N PHE A 270 -2.94 -8.13 4.46
CA PHE A 270 -1.60 -8.72 4.41
C PHE A 270 -1.24 -9.18 2.99
N GLY A 271 -2.09 -10.00 2.37
CA GLY A 271 -1.82 -10.57 1.06
C GLY A 271 -1.82 -9.54 -0.08
N HIS A 272 -2.67 -8.52 -0.04
CA HIS A 272 -2.72 -7.44 -1.03
C HIS A 272 -1.39 -6.66 -1.07
N VAL A 273 -0.82 -6.37 0.09
CA VAL A 273 0.47 -5.67 0.19
C VAL A 273 1.62 -6.54 -0.30
N LEU A 274 1.57 -7.85 -0.05
CA LEU A 274 2.53 -8.79 -0.63
C LEU A 274 2.41 -8.85 -2.16
N CYS A 275 1.18 -8.88 -2.70
CA CYS A 275 0.91 -8.87 -4.14
C CYS A 275 1.40 -7.58 -4.80
N PHE A 276 1.22 -6.43 -4.15
CA PHE A 276 1.77 -5.14 -4.60
C PHE A 276 3.30 -5.15 -4.64
N SER A 277 3.94 -5.75 -3.63
CA SER A 277 5.41 -5.80 -3.50
C SER A 277 6.08 -6.85 -4.38
N LEU A 278 5.36 -7.88 -4.82
CA LEU A 278 5.88 -8.97 -5.63
C LEU A 278 6.58 -8.51 -6.93
N PRO A 279 5.96 -7.68 -7.81
CA PRO A 279 6.63 -7.19 -9.01
C PRO A 279 7.85 -6.31 -8.69
N LEU A 280 7.83 -5.55 -7.58
CA LEU A 280 8.95 -4.74 -7.12
C LEU A 280 10.14 -5.62 -6.71
N ALA A 281 9.90 -6.69 -5.94
CA ALA A 281 10.92 -7.64 -5.53
C ALA A 281 11.57 -8.34 -6.72
N PHE A 282 10.75 -8.76 -7.70
CA PHE A 282 11.23 -9.36 -8.93
C PHE A 282 12.12 -8.38 -9.73
N GLY A 283 11.67 -7.12 -9.87
CA GLY A 283 12.43 -6.09 -10.56
C GLY A 283 13.77 -5.73 -9.89
N LEU A 284 13.79 -5.68 -8.56
CA LEU A 284 15.03 -5.46 -7.80
C LEU A 284 16.02 -6.62 -7.95
N ALA A 285 15.54 -7.87 -7.93
CA ALA A 285 16.39 -9.03 -8.18
C ALA A 285 16.98 -9.03 -9.59
N LEU A 286 16.18 -8.64 -10.59
CA LEU A 286 16.60 -8.53 -11.98
C LEU A 286 17.70 -7.48 -12.17
N LEU A 287 17.52 -6.30 -11.57
CA LEU A 287 18.44 -5.16 -11.71
C LEU A 287 19.57 -5.12 -10.66
N ALA A 288 19.71 -6.15 -9.84
CA ALA A 288 20.76 -6.24 -8.84
C ALA A 288 22.15 -6.26 -9.50
N LYS A 289 23.00 -5.30 -9.11
CA LYS A 289 24.37 -5.13 -9.61
C LYS A 289 25.36 -6.14 -9.05
N THR A 290 25.15 -6.57 -7.81
CA THR A 290 26.04 -7.53 -7.11
C THR A 290 25.32 -8.84 -6.87
N ARG A 291 26.08 -9.95 -6.81
CA ARG A 291 25.53 -11.27 -6.46
C ARG A 291 24.85 -11.26 -5.09
N LYS A 292 25.45 -10.57 -4.10
CA LYS A 292 24.88 -10.41 -2.75
C LYS A 292 23.51 -9.72 -2.78
N ALA A 293 23.40 -8.58 -3.46
CA ALA A 293 22.12 -7.88 -3.61
C ALA A 293 21.08 -8.73 -4.36
N ARG A 294 21.51 -9.49 -5.38
CA ARG A 294 20.63 -10.40 -6.10
C ARG A 294 20.06 -11.47 -5.19
N TYR A 295 20.90 -12.17 -4.42
CA TYR A 295 20.44 -13.18 -3.48
C TYR A 295 19.53 -12.61 -2.39
N PHE A 296 19.81 -11.41 -1.89
CA PHE A 296 18.93 -10.72 -0.94
C PHE A 296 17.53 -10.51 -1.51
N HIS A 297 17.41 -10.00 -2.74
CA HIS A 297 16.11 -9.81 -3.37
C HIS A 297 15.42 -11.11 -3.81
N MET A 298 16.18 -12.15 -4.17
CA MET A 298 15.61 -13.49 -4.40
C MET A 298 15.07 -14.11 -3.11
N LEU A 299 15.74 -13.91 -1.98
CA LEU A 299 15.24 -14.30 -0.67
C LEU A 299 13.97 -13.51 -0.31
N ALA A 300 13.96 -12.19 -0.54
CA ALA A 300 12.76 -11.38 -0.34
C ALA A 300 11.59 -11.86 -1.20
N LEU A 301 11.84 -12.23 -2.46
CA LEU A 301 10.84 -12.77 -3.38
C LEU A 301 10.30 -14.13 -2.90
N LEU A 302 11.17 -14.99 -2.37
CA LEU A 302 10.77 -16.25 -1.74
C LEU A 302 9.89 -15.99 -0.51
N LEU A 303 10.30 -15.10 0.38
CA LEU A 303 9.53 -14.73 1.57
C LEU A 303 8.17 -14.12 1.20
N ILE A 304 8.11 -13.19 0.25
CA ILE A 304 6.83 -12.62 -0.22
C ILE A 304 5.92 -13.73 -0.76
N SER A 305 6.46 -14.65 -1.57
CA SER A 305 5.69 -15.77 -2.13
C SER A 305 5.17 -16.71 -1.04
N THR A 306 6.02 -17.05 -0.05
CA THR A 306 5.61 -17.83 1.12
C THR A 306 4.53 -17.08 1.91
N GLY A 307 4.69 -15.78 2.11
CA GLY A 307 3.71 -14.90 2.76
C GLY A 307 2.34 -14.99 2.11
N ILE A 308 2.29 -14.91 0.78
CA ILE A 308 1.05 -15.03 -0.01
C ILE A 308 0.37 -16.37 0.25
N LEU A 309 1.13 -17.47 0.27
CA LEU A 309 0.58 -18.81 0.52
C LEU A 309 0.07 -19.00 1.95
N ILE A 310 0.78 -18.46 2.95
CA ILE A 310 0.39 -18.62 4.37
C ILE A 310 -0.79 -17.72 4.77
N THR A 311 -1.09 -16.64 4.03
CA THR A 311 -2.30 -15.83 4.26
C THR A 311 -3.56 -16.69 4.31
N GLY A 312 -3.58 -17.77 3.52
CA GLY A 312 -4.73 -18.63 3.34
C GLY A 312 -5.74 -18.10 2.33
N ASN A 313 -5.48 -16.98 1.66
CA ASN A 313 -6.44 -16.34 0.76
C ASN A 313 -6.19 -16.73 -0.70
N ARG A 314 -7.26 -17.19 -1.36
CA ARG A 314 -7.25 -17.58 -2.78
C ARG A 314 -7.07 -16.37 -3.70
N THR A 315 -7.66 -15.25 -3.32
CA THR A 315 -7.62 -13.97 -4.04
C THR A 315 -6.19 -13.43 -4.14
N ASP A 316 -5.35 -13.68 -3.13
CA ASP A 316 -3.95 -13.27 -3.11
C ASP A 316 -3.09 -14.12 -4.05
N ILE A 317 -3.36 -15.41 -4.18
CA ILE A 317 -2.68 -16.27 -5.16
C ILE A 317 -3.03 -15.81 -6.58
N LEU A 318 -4.30 -15.53 -6.85
CA LEU A 318 -4.74 -15.00 -8.14
C LEU A 318 -4.14 -13.60 -8.40
N GLY A 319 -4.06 -12.74 -7.38
CA GLY A 319 -3.43 -11.43 -7.45
C GLY A 319 -1.94 -11.51 -7.79
N ALA A 320 -1.21 -12.42 -7.16
CA ALA A 320 0.19 -12.71 -7.47
C ALA A 320 0.38 -13.20 -8.91
N GLY A 321 -0.50 -14.10 -9.36
CA GLY A 321 -0.55 -14.57 -10.75
C GLY A 321 -0.79 -13.44 -11.73
N ALA A 322 -1.77 -12.56 -11.46
CA ALA A 322 -2.07 -11.39 -12.27
C ALA A 322 -0.91 -10.39 -12.32
N ALA A 323 -0.26 -10.13 -11.17
CA ALA A 323 0.91 -9.25 -11.09
C ALA A 323 2.05 -9.75 -11.99
N MET A 324 2.33 -11.06 -11.91
CA MET A 324 3.38 -11.67 -12.71
C MET A 324 2.99 -11.78 -14.18
N ALA A 325 1.73 -12.09 -14.50
CA ALA A 325 1.23 -12.09 -15.88
C ALA A 325 1.37 -10.70 -16.53
N LEU A 326 0.96 -9.62 -15.84
CA LEU A 326 1.13 -8.24 -16.32
C LEU A 326 2.61 -7.88 -16.53
N PHE A 327 3.48 -8.30 -15.61
CA PHE A 327 4.93 -8.13 -15.77
C PHE A 327 5.45 -8.86 -17.01
N LEU A 328 5.09 -10.15 -17.18
CA LEU A 328 5.52 -10.97 -18.31
C LEU A 328 4.97 -10.44 -19.62
N LEU A 329 3.70 -10.01 -19.71
CA LEU A 329 3.16 -9.36 -20.92
C LEU A 329 4.00 -8.14 -21.34
N GLY A 330 4.61 -7.45 -20.38
CA GLY A 330 5.53 -6.34 -20.64
C GLY A 330 6.84 -6.75 -21.32
N TYR A 331 7.33 -7.98 -21.12
CA TYR A 331 8.73 -8.37 -21.38
C TYR A 331 8.97 -9.76 -21.99
N TRP A 332 7.99 -10.65 -22.02
CA TRP A 332 8.13 -12.08 -22.34
C TRP A 332 8.75 -12.33 -23.71
N GLY A 333 8.26 -11.64 -24.74
CA GLY A 333 8.79 -11.76 -26.11
C GLY A 333 10.05 -10.93 -26.37
N LYS A 334 10.54 -10.17 -25.39
CA LYS A 334 11.60 -9.17 -25.59
C LYS A 334 12.91 -9.48 -24.86
N SER A 335 12.89 -10.30 -23.80
CA SER A 335 14.08 -10.54 -22.97
C SER A 335 14.24 -12.01 -22.57
N ALA A 336 15.31 -12.65 -23.05
CA ALA A 336 15.69 -13.99 -22.62
C ALA A 336 16.09 -14.03 -21.12
N THR A 337 16.68 -12.95 -20.60
CA THR A 337 17.00 -12.78 -19.17
C THR A 337 15.75 -12.86 -18.30
N VAL A 338 14.68 -12.19 -18.72
CA VAL A 338 13.39 -12.22 -18.00
C VAL A 338 12.81 -13.63 -17.95
N ARG A 339 12.82 -14.35 -19.09
CA ARG A 339 12.38 -15.75 -19.14
C ARG A 339 13.19 -16.65 -18.21
N GLY A 340 14.52 -16.53 -18.24
CA GLY A 340 15.40 -17.32 -17.37
C GLY A 340 15.22 -17.03 -15.88
N LEU A 341 15.02 -15.75 -15.51
CA LEU A 341 14.73 -15.39 -14.11
C LEU A 341 13.34 -15.85 -13.67
N PHE A 342 12.34 -15.76 -14.54
CA PHE A 342 11.01 -16.27 -14.26
C PHE A 342 11.02 -17.77 -14.00
N VAL A 343 11.76 -18.56 -14.78
CA VAL A 343 11.92 -20.01 -14.51
C VAL A 343 12.58 -20.26 -13.16
N LYS A 344 13.64 -19.53 -12.81
CA LYS A 344 14.28 -19.63 -11.48
C LYS A 344 13.32 -19.25 -10.35
N PHE A 345 12.51 -18.20 -10.56
CA PHE A 345 11.48 -17.81 -9.63
C PHE A 345 10.40 -18.89 -9.49
N ALA A 346 9.91 -19.47 -10.58
CA ALA A 346 8.91 -20.54 -10.56
C ALA A 346 9.43 -21.78 -9.82
N LEU A 347 10.71 -22.14 -10.01
CA LEU A 347 11.37 -23.18 -9.24
C LEU A 347 11.44 -22.83 -7.74
N LEU A 348 11.80 -21.61 -7.38
CA LEU A 348 11.81 -21.18 -5.98
C LEU A 348 10.40 -21.14 -5.36
N ALA A 349 9.41 -20.69 -6.12
CA ALA A 349 8.01 -20.70 -5.71
C ALA A 349 7.51 -22.13 -5.48
N SER A 350 7.97 -23.11 -6.27
CA SER A 350 7.66 -24.53 -6.06
C SER A 350 8.19 -25.05 -4.72
N ILE A 351 9.34 -24.54 -4.26
CA ILE A 351 9.89 -24.87 -2.93
C ILE A 351 9.00 -24.26 -1.83
N ALA A 352 8.58 -23.00 -1.98
CA ALA A 352 7.64 -22.37 -1.04
C ALA A 352 6.33 -23.16 -0.96
N VAL A 353 5.81 -23.60 -2.11
CA VAL A 353 4.63 -24.48 -2.19
C VAL A 353 4.89 -25.79 -1.44
N ALA A 354 6.00 -26.49 -1.70
CA ALA A 354 6.32 -27.76 -1.03
C ALA A 354 6.41 -27.61 0.50
N VAL A 355 7.06 -26.55 0.99
CA VAL A 355 7.19 -26.28 2.43
C VAL A 355 5.83 -25.96 3.06
N VAL A 356 5.01 -25.14 2.40
CA VAL A 356 3.70 -24.73 2.95
C VAL A 356 2.66 -25.86 2.87
N VAL A 357 2.73 -26.71 1.85
CA VAL A 357 1.84 -27.87 1.69
C VAL A 357 2.13 -28.96 2.72
N THR A 358 3.41 -29.23 3.00
CA THR A 358 3.81 -30.26 3.98
C THR A 358 3.57 -29.87 5.43
N THR A 359 3.50 -28.56 5.72
CA THR A 359 3.35 -28.05 7.10
C THR A 359 1.90 -27.80 7.51
N ARG A 360 0.91 -27.97 6.63
CA ARG A 360 -0.46 -27.52 6.93
C ARG A 360 -1.61 -28.22 6.18
N GLU A 361 -2.70 -28.46 6.90
CA GLU A 361 -3.99 -28.87 6.32
C GLU A 361 -4.76 -27.73 5.62
N SER A 362 -4.56 -26.45 5.96
CA SER A 362 -5.35 -25.34 5.37
C SER A 362 -4.51 -24.16 4.88
N ASN A 363 -3.64 -24.38 3.89
CA ASN A 363 -2.94 -23.29 3.19
C ASN A 363 -3.74 -22.76 1.98
N GLY A 364 -3.39 -21.55 1.51
CA GLY A 364 -4.16 -20.88 0.43
C GLY A 364 -4.23 -21.69 -0.87
N LEU A 365 -3.19 -22.46 -1.19
CA LEU A 365 -3.16 -23.32 -2.39
C LEU A 365 -4.10 -24.52 -2.24
N ARG A 366 -4.09 -25.21 -1.10
CA ARG A 366 -5.04 -26.31 -0.82
C ARG A 366 -6.48 -25.81 -0.87
N ARG A 367 -6.78 -24.65 -0.26
CA ARG A 367 -8.11 -24.03 -0.33
C ARG A 367 -8.54 -23.63 -1.75
N LEU A 368 -7.58 -23.24 -2.59
CA LEU A 368 -7.83 -22.91 -3.99
C LEU A 368 -8.17 -24.16 -4.83
N LEU A 369 -7.42 -25.25 -4.63
CA LEU A 369 -7.56 -26.48 -5.41
C LEU A 369 -8.64 -27.43 -4.88
N MET A 370 -8.84 -27.44 -3.57
CA MET A 370 -9.74 -28.34 -2.84
C MET A 370 -10.52 -27.55 -1.78
N PRO A 371 -11.51 -26.75 -2.18
CA PRO A 371 -12.29 -25.93 -1.27
C PRO A 371 -13.17 -26.80 -0.35
N GLU A 372 -13.07 -26.57 0.96
CA GLU A 372 -13.85 -27.28 1.97
C GLU A 372 -15.22 -26.60 2.23
N GLU A 373 -16.09 -27.21 3.05
CA GLU A 373 -17.44 -26.67 3.32
C GLU A 373 -17.43 -25.25 3.89
N TRP A 374 -16.43 -24.95 4.73
CA TRP A 374 -16.26 -23.61 5.28
C TRP A 374 -15.88 -22.58 4.19
N ASP A 375 -15.08 -22.96 3.18
CA ASP A 375 -14.73 -22.08 2.06
C ASP A 375 -15.95 -21.71 1.22
N LYS A 376 -16.90 -22.66 1.10
CA LYS A 376 -18.20 -22.45 0.44
C LYS A 376 -19.08 -21.53 1.28
N ARG A 377 -19.10 -21.72 2.61
CA ARG A 377 -19.82 -20.82 3.54
C ARG A 377 -19.29 -19.38 3.46
N THR A 378 -17.97 -19.18 3.51
CA THR A 378 -17.36 -17.84 3.37
C THR A 378 -17.72 -17.19 2.03
N ALA A 379 -17.68 -17.94 0.93
CA ALA A 379 -18.10 -17.41 -0.38
C ALA A 379 -19.59 -17.02 -0.40
N SER A 380 -20.44 -17.81 0.25
CA SER A 380 -21.87 -17.52 0.40
C SER A 380 -22.09 -16.27 1.25
N SER A 381 -21.38 -16.12 2.37
CA SER A 381 -21.43 -14.91 3.21
C SER A 381 -21.03 -13.65 2.46
N ARG A 382 -20.01 -13.71 1.59
CA ARG A 382 -19.65 -12.57 0.72
C ARG A 382 -20.76 -12.21 -0.26
N THR A 383 -21.42 -13.21 -0.83
CA THR A 383 -22.55 -12.98 -1.75
C THR A 383 -23.69 -12.28 -1.03
N ILE A 384 -24.05 -12.73 0.17
CA ILE A 384 -25.07 -12.08 1.02
C ILE A 384 -24.67 -10.63 1.35
N LEU A 385 -23.41 -10.38 1.71
CA LEU A 385 -22.92 -9.03 2.00
C LEU A 385 -22.99 -8.12 0.77
N MET A 386 -22.69 -8.64 -0.42
CA MET A 386 -22.83 -7.90 -1.67
C MET A 386 -24.31 -7.59 -1.98
N GLU A 387 -25.22 -8.54 -1.77
CA GLU A 387 -26.67 -8.34 -1.91
C GLU A 387 -27.20 -7.27 -0.95
N GLU A 388 -26.73 -7.28 0.30
CA GLU A 388 -27.02 -6.24 1.29
C GLU A 388 -26.52 -4.87 0.84
N GLY A 389 -25.32 -4.80 0.25
CA GLY A 389 -24.83 -3.56 -0.35
C GLY A 389 -25.74 -3.03 -1.48
N ILE A 390 -26.25 -3.93 -2.33
CA ILE A 390 -27.24 -3.56 -3.36
C ILE A 390 -28.56 -3.11 -2.73
N ARG A 391 -29.02 -3.75 -1.64
CA ARG A 391 -30.22 -3.33 -0.89
C ARG A 391 -30.04 -1.93 -0.29
N MET A 392 -28.89 -1.66 0.33
CA MET A 392 -28.55 -0.35 0.89
C MET A 392 -28.53 0.73 -0.19
N PHE A 393 -27.90 0.46 -1.34
CA PHE A 393 -27.93 1.36 -2.49
C PHE A 393 -29.36 1.65 -2.94
N LYS A 394 -30.22 0.62 -3.08
CA LYS A 394 -31.63 0.81 -3.46
C LYS A 394 -32.42 1.65 -2.45
N SER A 395 -32.04 1.61 -1.16
CA SER A 395 -32.68 2.42 -0.12
C SER A 395 -32.29 3.90 -0.16
N SER A 396 -31.10 4.24 -0.66
CA SER A 396 -30.63 5.61 -0.85
C SER A 396 -29.80 5.75 -2.15
N PRO A 397 -30.44 5.83 -3.32
CA PRO A 397 -29.75 5.69 -4.60
C PRO A 397 -28.83 6.85 -4.97
N LEU A 398 -29.14 8.08 -4.53
CA LEU A 398 -28.39 9.27 -4.95
C LEU A 398 -27.08 9.44 -4.18
N PHE A 399 -27.16 9.47 -2.85
CA PHE A 399 -26.03 9.78 -1.96
C PHE A 399 -25.60 8.59 -1.08
N GLY A 400 -26.24 7.43 -1.23
CA GLY A 400 -25.94 6.23 -0.45
C GLY A 400 -26.36 6.39 1.01
N ILE A 401 -25.96 5.45 1.85
CA ILE A 401 -26.33 5.39 3.28
C ILE A 401 -25.36 6.13 4.21
N GLY A 402 -24.43 6.91 3.63
CA GLY A 402 -23.34 7.56 4.35
C GLY A 402 -22.03 6.78 4.27
N LEU A 403 -20.92 7.50 4.12
CA LEU A 403 -19.57 6.92 4.13
C LEU A 403 -19.33 6.15 5.45
N ASP A 404 -18.75 4.95 5.36
CA ASP A 404 -18.44 4.08 6.50
C ASP A 404 -19.64 3.71 7.39
N ASN A 405 -20.85 3.77 6.83
CA ASN A 405 -22.08 3.35 7.51
C ASN A 405 -22.54 1.94 7.13
N PHE A 406 -21.80 1.23 6.25
CA PHE A 406 -22.17 -0.10 5.77
C PHE A 406 -22.43 -1.08 6.92
N VAL A 407 -21.46 -1.22 7.83
CA VAL A 407 -21.50 -2.16 8.95
C VAL A 407 -22.72 -1.93 9.86
N TRP A 408 -23.17 -0.68 9.95
CA TRP A 408 -24.21 -0.25 10.89
C TRP A 408 -25.64 -0.31 10.31
N ASN A 409 -25.77 -0.60 9.01
CA ASN A 409 -27.06 -0.66 8.31
C ASN A 409 -27.40 -2.07 7.80
N GLN A 410 -26.61 -3.07 8.19
CA GLN A 410 -26.84 -4.47 7.85
C GLN A 410 -28.06 -5.00 8.59
N ASN A 411 -28.87 -5.79 7.89
CA ASN A 411 -29.99 -6.49 8.52
C ASN A 411 -29.61 -7.96 8.72
N TYR A 412 -29.60 -8.41 9.97
CA TYR A 412 -28.93 -9.66 10.35
C TYR A 412 -29.88 -10.85 10.48
N GLN A 413 -30.13 -11.54 9.35
CA GLN A 413 -30.32 -12.99 9.24
C GLN A 413 -30.80 -13.33 7.84
N GLN A 414 -30.10 -14.24 7.15
CA GLN A 414 -30.64 -14.90 5.95
C GLN A 414 -30.44 -16.40 6.12
N GLY A 415 -31.50 -17.10 6.52
CA GLY A 415 -31.44 -18.51 6.94
C GLY A 415 -30.57 -18.69 8.20
N ASP A 416 -29.67 -19.68 8.18
CA ASP A 416 -28.79 -20.02 9.31
C ASP A 416 -27.52 -19.14 9.40
N ILE A 417 -27.33 -18.19 8.48
CA ILE A 417 -26.12 -17.37 8.40
C ILE A 417 -26.37 -16.01 9.06
N ILE A 418 -25.61 -15.73 10.12
CA ILE A 418 -25.59 -14.44 10.83
C ILE A 418 -24.22 -13.79 10.60
N ILE A 419 -24.17 -12.60 9.99
CA ILE A 419 -22.91 -12.01 9.50
C ILE A 419 -22.48 -10.75 10.27
N VAL A 420 -22.47 -10.71 11.60
CA VAL A 420 -22.32 -9.42 12.33
C VAL A 420 -20.99 -8.68 12.08
N GLY A 421 -21.05 -7.38 11.75
CA GLY A 421 -19.91 -6.46 11.82
C GLY A 421 -19.00 -6.42 10.59
N ASN A 422 -19.47 -6.77 9.39
CA ASN A 422 -18.59 -6.97 8.24
C ASN A 422 -18.84 -6.00 7.07
N TYR A 423 -17.88 -5.82 6.18
CA TYR A 423 -18.00 -4.96 5.00
C TYR A 423 -18.47 -5.73 3.77
N ALA A 424 -18.73 -5.05 2.66
CA ALA A 424 -19.26 -5.69 1.44
C ALA A 424 -18.34 -6.76 0.83
N HIS A 425 -17.06 -6.82 1.23
CA HIS A 425 -16.01 -7.60 0.56
C HIS A 425 -15.98 -7.36 -0.96
N ASN A 426 -16.32 -6.14 -1.37
CA ASN A 426 -16.24 -5.65 -2.74
C ASN A 426 -16.19 -4.13 -2.67
N LEU A 427 -15.04 -3.56 -3.04
CA LEU A 427 -14.79 -2.11 -3.01
C LEU A 427 -15.85 -1.31 -3.77
N PHE A 428 -16.27 -1.80 -4.93
CA PHE A 428 -17.19 -1.09 -5.82
C PHE A 428 -18.61 -1.08 -5.27
N ILE A 429 -19.08 -2.22 -4.76
CA ILE A 429 -20.40 -2.32 -4.13
C ILE A 429 -20.42 -1.52 -2.83
N GLN A 430 -19.35 -1.55 -2.04
CA GLN A 430 -19.28 -0.76 -0.82
C GLN A 430 -19.37 0.74 -1.13
N ILE A 431 -18.57 1.25 -2.08
CA ILE A 431 -18.64 2.66 -2.49
C ILE A 431 -20.02 3.00 -3.03
N LEU A 432 -20.63 2.13 -3.84
CA LEU A 432 -21.99 2.34 -4.37
C LEU A 432 -23.04 2.42 -3.25
N ALA A 433 -22.99 1.51 -2.28
CA ALA A 433 -23.91 1.47 -1.15
C ALA A 433 -23.78 2.71 -0.27
N GLU A 434 -22.54 3.08 0.08
CA GLU A 434 -22.26 4.18 1.00
C GLU A 434 -22.44 5.55 0.38
N THR A 435 -22.09 5.73 -0.91
CA THR A 435 -22.03 7.05 -1.56
C THR A 435 -23.05 7.26 -2.68
N GLY A 436 -23.83 6.23 -3.01
CA GLY A 436 -24.85 6.27 -4.05
C GLY A 436 -24.25 6.43 -5.45
N VAL A 437 -25.11 6.68 -6.43
CA VAL A 437 -24.70 6.82 -7.84
C VAL A 437 -23.79 8.03 -8.05
N VAL A 438 -23.96 9.10 -7.27
CA VAL A 438 -23.16 10.33 -7.39
C VAL A 438 -21.71 10.06 -6.98
N GLY A 439 -21.49 9.48 -5.80
CA GLY A 439 -20.15 9.15 -5.33
C GLY A 439 -19.51 8.02 -6.13
N PHE A 440 -20.30 7.01 -6.52
CA PHE A 440 -19.80 5.93 -7.38
C PHE A 440 -19.34 6.42 -8.76
N ALA A 441 -20.13 7.28 -9.42
CA ALA A 441 -19.73 7.87 -10.70
C ALA A 441 -18.47 8.75 -10.55
N ALA A 442 -18.37 9.52 -9.48
CA ALA A 442 -17.17 10.32 -9.20
C ALA A 442 -15.94 9.44 -8.93
N PHE A 443 -16.10 8.30 -8.25
CA PHE A 443 -15.05 7.31 -8.03
C PHE A 443 -14.56 6.70 -9.35
N LEU A 444 -15.48 6.26 -10.22
CA LEU A 444 -15.11 5.72 -11.53
C LEU A 444 -14.42 6.77 -12.41
N PHE A 445 -14.88 8.01 -12.36
CA PHE A 445 -14.24 9.12 -13.06
C PHE A 445 -12.82 9.39 -12.55
N LEU A 446 -12.61 9.30 -11.24
CA LEU A 446 -11.29 9.38 -10.61
C LEU A 446 -10.39 8.23 -11.08
N LEU A 447 -10.86 6.97 -11.03
CA LEU A 447 -10.11 5.80 -11.50
C LEU A 447 -9.73 5.92 -12.98
N ALA A 448 -10.66 6.32 -13.83
CA ALA A 448 -10.39 6.59 -15.25
C ALA A 448 -9.31 7.67 -15.41
N GLY A 449 -9.38 8.75 -14.62
CA GLY A 449 -8.38 9.82 -14.61
C GLY A 449 -6.99 9.41 -14.14
N ILE A 450 -6.91 8.41 -13.25
CA ILE A 450 -5.67 7.79 -12.80
C ILE A 450 -5.11 6.94 -13.94
N PHE A 451 -5.86 5.92 -14.37
CA PHE A 451 -5.37 4.88 -15.28
C PHE A 451 -5.31 5.29 -16.75
N ARG A 452 -5.86 6.44 -17.17
CA ARG A 452 -5.67 6.98 -18.53
C ARG A 452 -4.20 7.17 -18.93
N LEU A 453 -3.29 7.29 -17.95
CA LEU A 453 -1.85 7.44 -18.18
C LEU A 453 -1.09 6.11 -18.15
N ALA A 454 -1.75 4.99 -17.79
CA ALA A 454 -1.14 3.67 -17.81
C ALA A 454 -0.55 3.28 -19.19
N PRO A 455 -1.19 3.61 -20.34
CA PRO A 455 -0.58 3.36 -21.65
C PRO A 455 0.74 4.10 -21.90
N VAL A 456 0.90 5.30 -21.32
CA VAL A 456 2.15 6.09 -21.42
C VAL A 456 3.25 5.38 -20.64
N THR A 457 3.00 5.02 -19.37
CA THR A 457 3.96 4.24 -18.57
C THR A 457 4.28 2.91 -19.23
N TRP A 458 3.28 2.22 -19.78
CA TRP A 458 3.48 0.99 -20.53
C TRP A 458 4.44 1.21 -21.71
N ARG A 459 4.18 2.20 -22.55
CA ARG A 459 5.01 2.50 -23.74
C ARG A 459 6.46 2.81 -23.37
N HIS A 460 6.67 3.54 -22.28
CA HIS A 460 8.00 4.01 -21.86
C HIS A 460 8.70 3.08 -20.86
N ARG A 461 8.11 1.96 -20.45
CA ARG A 461 8.65 1.03 -19.44
C ARG A 461 10.11 0.57 -19.69
N THR A 462 10.57 0.62 -20.94
CA THR A 462 11.93 0.25 -21.36
C THR A 462 12.78 1.46 -21.77
N ALA A 463 12.42 2.67 -21.36
CA ALA A 463 13.18 3.88 -21.69
C ALA A 463 14.33 4.13 -20.70
N SER A 464 14.13 3.82 -19.42
CA SER A 464 15.14 3.96 -18.37
C SER A 464 14.87 3.00 -17.20
N GLU A 465 15.82 2.87 -16.28
CA GLU A 465 15.58 2.17 -15.00
C GLU A 465 14.44 2.83 -14.20
N TYR A 466 14.26 4.14 -14.34
CA TYR A 466 13.22 4.88 -13.60
C TYR A 466 11.83 4.53 -14.13
N ASP A 467 11.70 4.48 -15.46
CA ASP A 467 10.49 4.05 -16.14
C ASP A 467 10.15 2.58 -15.85
N PHE A 468 11.18 1.73 -15.70
CA PHE A 468 11.00 0.34 -15.30
C PHE A 468 10.36 0.24 -13.91
N PHE A 469 10.90 0.93 -12.89
CA PHE A 469 10.28 0.89 -11.56
C PHE A 469 8.88 1.51 -11.54
N CYS A 470 8.66 2.61 -12.28
CA CYS A 470 7.32 3.19 -12.43
C CYS A 470 6.33 2.17 -13.03
N PHE A 471 6.76 1.38 -14.01
CA PHE A 471 5.95 0.30 -14.54
C PHE A 471 5.62 -0.78 -13.49
N LEU A 472 6.53 -1.12 -12.59
CA LEU A 472 6.25 -2.07 -11.50
C LEU A 472 5.25 -1.52 -10.48
N PHE A 473 5.36 -0.23 -10.13
CA PHE A 473 4.36 0.45 -9.29
C PHE A 473 2.98 0.49 -9.96
N LEU A 474 2.93 0.69 -11.28
CA LEU A 474 1.68 0.59 -12.04
C LEU A 474 1.05 -0.81 -11.93
N ILE A 475 1.85 -1.88 -12.07
CA ILE A 475 1.35 -3.26 -11.90
C ILE A 475 0.76 -3.44 -10.51
N GLY A 476 1.49 -3.04 -9.46
CA GLY A 476 1.01 -3.12 -8.08
C GLY A 476 -0.32 -2.37 -7.90
N SER A 477 -0.43 -1.15 -8.45
CA SER A 477 -1.67 -0.36 -8.39
C SER A 477 -2.85 -1.02 -9.11
N ILE A 478 -2.62 -1.66 -10.26
CA ILE A 478 -3.67 -2.40 -11.00
C ILE A 478 -4.14 -3.62 -10.19
N VAL A 479 -3.20 -4.41 -9.67
CA VAL A 479 -3.49 -5.64 -8.92
C VAL A 479 -4.33 -5.34 -7.68
N MET A 480 -4.02 -4.27 -6.94
CA MET A 480 -4.83 -3.87 -5.78
C MET A 480 -6.28 -3.50 -6.16
N ILE A 481 -6.50 -2.88 -7.32
CA ILE A 481 -7.87 -2.60 -7.81
C ILE A 481 -8.59 -3.87 -8.25
N LEU A 482 -7.88 -4.80 -8.90
CA LEU A 482 -8.45 -6.11 -9.26
C LEU A 482 -8.83 -6.91 -8.02
N GLN A 483 -8.00 -6.90 -6.98
CA GLN A 483 -8.33 -7.51 -5.69
C GLN A 483 -9.50 -6.78 -5.00
N GLY A 484 -9.67 -5.48 -5.25
CA GLY A 484 -10.84 -4.69 -4.84
C GLY A 484 -12.19 -5.20 -5.38
N LEU A 485 -12.22 -6.07 -6.40
CA LEU A 485 -13.45 -6.70 -6.88
C LEU A 485 -13.99 -7.76 -5.92
N VAL A 486 -13.16 -8.26 -5.01
CA VAL A 486 -13.46 -9.40 -4.13
C VAL A 486 -13.10 -9.14 -2.67
N GLU A 487 -12.57 -7.95 -2.39
CA GLU A 487 -12.22 -7.46 -1.07
C GLU A 487 -12.33 -5.93 -1.01
N ASN A 488 -12.31 -5.38 0.20
CA ASN A 488 -12.39 -3.94 0.46
C ASN A 488 -11.13 -3.41 1.15
N SER A 489 -9.98 -4.07 1.00
CA SER A 489 -8.79 -3.73 1.79
C SER A 489 -8.25 -2.31 1.56
N ILE A 490 -8.65 -1.60 0.50
CA ILE A 490 -8.29 -0.18 0.27
C ILE A 490 -8.94 0.76 1.31
N PHE A 491 -9.93 0.30 2.09
CA PHE A 491 -10.48 1.04 3.22
C PHE A 491 -9.51 1.13 4.41
N TYR A 492 -8.51 0.24 4.49
CA TYR A 492 -7.48 0.34 5.51
C TYR A 492 -6.44 1.39 5.14
N LEU A 493 -6.02 2.19 6.11
CA LEU A 493 -5.09 3.28 5.85
C LEU A 493 -3.76 2.79 5.25
N GLN A 494 -3.24 1.67 5.74
CA GLN A 494 -1.90 1.19 5.40
C GLN A 494 -1.81 0.76 3.93
N THR A 495 -2.81 0.01 3.47
CA THR A 495 -2.97 -0.42 2.07
C THR A 495 -3.29 0.78 1.18
N ALA A 496 -4.15 1.70 1.62
CA ALA A 496 -4.46 2.93 0.89
C ALA A 496 -3.23 3.81 0.70
N ALA A 497 -2.44 4.03 1.75
CA ALA A 497 -1.23 4.84 1.72
C ALA A 497 -0.20 4.26 0.73
N LEU A 498 0.00 2.95 0.75
CA LEU A 498 0.87 2.25 -0.20
C LEU A 498 0.37 2.41 -1.64
N TRP A 499 -0.93 2.22 -1.86
CA TRP A 499 -1.55 2.33 -3.19
C TRP A 499 -1.44 3.74 -3.77
N TRP A 500 -1.76 4.76 -2.98
CA TRP A 500 -1.68 6.17 -3.38
C TRP A 500 -0.25 6.65 -3.61
N ALA A 501 0.70 6.18 -2.79
CA ALA A 501 2.13 6.42 -3.03
C ALA A 501 2.58 5.79 -4.35
N GLY A 502 2.16 4.55 -4.62
CA GLY A 502 2.40 3.88 -5.91
C GLY A 502 1.84 4.68 -7.09
N ILE A 503 0.59 5.15 -6.98
CA ILE A 503 -0.05 5.97 -8.02
C ILE A 503 0.75 7.23 -8.29
N GLY A 504 1.14 7.98 -7.26
CA GLY A 504 1.87 9.23 -7.48
C GLY A 504 3.23 8.98 -8.14
N ILE A 505 3.94 7.89 -7.78
CA ILE A 505 5.20 7.49 -8.43
C ILE A 505 5.03 7.29 -9.93
N TRP A 506 4.21 6.31 -10.34
CA TRP A 506 4.18 5.91 -11.75
C TRP A 506 3.51 6.97 -12.62
N ARG A 507 2.52 7.68 -12.06
CA ARG A 507 1.76 8.70 -12.78
C ARG A 507 2.51 10.01 -12.90
N GLY A 508 3.32 10.37 -11.89
CA GLY A 508 4.24 11.52 -11.97
C GLY A 508 5.16 11.40 -13.18
N ARG A 509 5.81 10.23 -13.32
CA ARG A 509 6.64 9.93 -14.49
C ARG A 509 5.87 9.89 -15.82
N ALA A 510 4.65 9.36 -15.82
CA ALA A 510 3.81 9.36 -17.02
C ALA A 510 3.47 10.79 -17.51
N LEU A 511 3.26 11.73 -16.58
CA LEU A 511 3.00 13.14 -16.91
C LEU A 511 4.23 13.82 -17.51
N GLU A 512 5.44 13.50 -17.03
CA GLU A 512 6.68 14.01 -17.64
C GLU A 512 6.81 13.58 -19.10
N HIS A 513 6.48 12.32 -19.42
CA HIS A 513 6.48 11.84 -20.81
C HIS A 513 5.36 12.45 -21.64
N ALA A 514 4.18 12.69 -21.06
CA ALA A 514 3.05 13.27 -21.78
C ALA A 514 3.16 14.80 -21.98
N GLY A 515 4.01 15.47 -21.22
CA GLY A 515 4.32 16.89 -21.36
C GLY A 515 5.51 17.20 -22.26
N ARG A 516 6.25 16.17 -22.70
CA ARG A 516 7.32 16.23 -23.70
C ARG A 516 6.77 15.95 -25.09
#